data_AF-U7L7T4-F1
#
_entry.id   AF-U7L7T4-F1
#
_cell.length_a   1.000
_cell.length_b   1.000
_cell.length_c   1.000
_cell.angle_alpha   90.00
_cell.angle_beta   90.00
_cell.angle_gamma   90.00
#
_symmetry.space_group_name_H-M   'P 1'
#
loop_
_entity.id
_entity.type
_entity.pdbx_description
1 polymer ?
#
loop_
_entity_poly.entity_id
_entity_poly.type
_entity_poly.pdbx_seq_one_letter_code
_entity_poly.pdbx_strand_id
1 'polypeptide(L)'
;MSVYDSLFLAAHDVTYLAQGTEGAEGGPMGPEFGKASPIGLLILAILGVAVLVAGWNFHRRYSRFRRRTMFAEDHGIDPFDEEAVDAALKEAGLYDNRKKSIF
;
A
#
# COMPACT_ATOMS: atom_id res chain seq x y z
N MET A 1 -0.34 -36.70 10.99
CA MET A 1 -1.24 -35.75 10.30
C MET A 1 -0.45 -35.16 9.16
N SER A 2 -0.92 -35.34 7.93
CA SER A 2 -0.19 -34.94 6.71
C SER A 2 -0.30 -33.42 6.51
N VAL A 3 0.71 -32.79 5.90
CA VAL A 3 0.66 -31.35 5.53
C VAL A 3 -0.56 -31.08 4.64
N TYR A 4 -0.93 -32.04 3.80
CA TYR A 4 -2.13 -31.96 2.96
C TYR A 4 -3.43 -31.93 3.78
N ASP A 5 -3.49 -32.65 4.90
CA ASP A 5 -4.66 -32.63 5.79
C ASP A 5 -4.81 -31.26 6.47
N SER A 6 -3.70 -30.68 6.92
CA SER A 6 -3.72 -29.34 7.53
C SER A 6 -4.10 -28.23 6.55
N LEU A 7 -3.66 -28.36 5.28
CA LEU A 7 -3.99 -27.40 4.24
C LEU A 7 -5.46 -27.50 3.84
N PHE A 8 -5.99 -28.73 3.78
CA PHE A 8 -7.40 -28.98 3.52
C PHE A 8 -8.30 -28.47 4.65
N LEU A 9 -7.94 -28.72 5.92
CA LEU A 9 -8.66 -28.16 7.07
C LEU A 9 -8.63 -26.63 7.09
N ALA A 10 -7.46 -26.02 6.88
CA ALA A 10 -7.32 -24.58 6.85
C ALA A 10 -8.14 -23.95 5.72
N ALA A 11 -8.16 -24.56 4.53
CA ALA A 11 -8.99 -24.12 3.42
C ALA A 11 -10.49 -24.23 3.75
N HIS A 12 -10.91 -25.32 4.40
CA HIS A 12 -12.29 -25.54 4.81
C HIS A 12 -12.75 -24.52 5.88
N ASP A 13 -11.91 -24.24 6.87
CA ASP A 13 -12.20 -23.23 7.90
C ASP A 13 -12.28 -21.82 7.31
N VAL A 14 -11.40 -21.47 6.37
CA VAL A 14 -11.47 -20.19 5.64
C VAL A 14 -12.77 -20.08 4.86
N THR A 15 -13.22 -21.14 4.18
CA THR A 15 -14.50 -21.13 3.47
C THR A 15 -15.70 -21.04 4.41
N TYR A 16 -15.66 -21.71 5.56
CA TYR A 16 -16.73 -21.67 6.56
C TYR A 16 -16.85 -20.28 7.21
N LEU A 17 -15.70 -19.66 7.54
CA LEU A 17 -15.65 -18.30 8.05
C LEU A 17 -16.08 -17.27 7.00
N ALA A 18 -15.75 -17.49 5.72
CA ALA A 18 -16.19 -16.65 4.61
C ALA A 18 -17.70 -16.78 4.33
N GLN A 19 -18.31 -17.94 4.61
CA GLN A 19 -19.77 -18.12 4.56
C GLN A 19 -20.48 -17.58 5.80
N GLY A 20 -19.77 -17.43 6.93
CA GLY A 20 -20.31 -16.93 8.20
C GLY A 20 -20.55 -15.41 8.25
N THR A 21 -20.13 -14.65 7.25
CA THR A 21 -20.49 -13.24 7.13
C THR A 21 -21.87 -13.10 6.47
N GLU A 22 -22.91 -13.10 7.30
CA GLU A 22 -24.26 -12.51 7.06
C GLU A 22 -25.13 -13.05 5.90
N GLY A 23 -24.73 -14.12 5.19
CA GLY A 23 -25.45 -14.58 3.99
C GLY A 23 -26.00 -16.01 3.98
N ALA A 24 -25.47 -16.94 4.79
CA ALA A 24 -25.65 -18.37 4.49
C ALA A 24 -26.96 -19.01 4.99
N GLU A 25 -27.64 -18.50 6.03
CA GLU A 25 -28.87 -19.17 6.55
C GLU A 25 -30.03 -18.24 6.95
N GLY A 26 -29.96 -16.92 6.71
CA GLY A 26 -31.08 -16.04 7.08
C GLY A 26 -30.96 -14.55 6.74
N GLY A 27 -30.01 -14.16 5.89
CA GLY A 27 -29.89 -12.76 5.43
C GLY A 27 -30.95 -12.42 4.37
N PRO A 28 -31.43 -11.16 4.30
CA PRO A 28 -32.58 -10.77 3.47
C PRO A 28 -32.32 -10.84 1.95
N MET A 29 -32.40 -12.04 1.35
CA MET A 29 -32.16 -12.32 -0.08
C MET A 29 -33.21 -11.62 -0.97
N GLY A 30 -32.83 -10.50 -1.60
CA GLY A 30 -33.72 -9.71 -2.46
C GLY A 30 -33.19 -8.29 -2.74
N PRO A 31 -33.98 -7.40 -3.38
CA PRO A 31 -33.61 -6.00 -3.69
C PRO A 31 -33.22 -5.13 -2.48
N GLU A 32 -33.36 -5.66 -1.26
CA GLU A 32 -32.97 -5.05 0.01
C GLU A 32 -31.52 -5.42 0.43
N PHE A 33 -30.88 -6.41 -0.20
CA PHE A 33 -29.47 -6.72 0.03
C PHE A 33 -28.61 -5.52 -0.40
N GLY A 34 -27.76 -5.04 0.52
CA GLY A 34 -26.93 -3.85 0.32
C GLY A 34 -27.55 -2.54 0.81
N LYS A 35 -28.87 -2.48 1.08
CA LYS A 35 -29.48 -1.32 1.75
C LYS A 35 -29.25 -1.33 3.26
N ALA A 36 -29.02 -2.51 3.84
CA ALA A 36 -28.89 -2.72 5.29
C ALA A 36 -27.48 -2.42 5.87
N SER A 37 -26.45 -2.22 5.04
CA SER A 37 -25.09 -1.92 5.52
C SER A 37 -24.57 -0.54 5.04
N PRO A 38 -25.17 0.57 5.50
CA PRO A 38 -24.60 1.92 5.27
C PRO A 38 -23.14 2.03 5.76
N ILE A 39 -22.82 1.30 6.82
CA ILE A 39 -21.50 1.32 7.46
C ILE A 39 -20.45 0.58 6.62
N GLY A 40 -20.81 -0.56 6.00
CA GLY A 40 -19.88 -1.32 5.16
C GLY A 40 -19.40 -0.53 3.94
N LEU A 41 -20.31 0.20 3.29
CA LEU A 41 -19.94 1.09 2.18
C LEU A 41 -19.03 2.24 2.62
N LEU A 42 -19.26 2.81 3.80
CA LEU A 42 -18.39 3.84 4.38
C LEU A 42 -16.98 3.27 4.62
N ILE A 43 -16.88 2.09 5.21
CA ILE A 43 -15.59 1.42 5.45
C ILE A 43 -14.85 1.18 4.13
N LEU A 44 -15.55 0.68 3.10
CA LEU A 44 -14.95 0.49 1.78
C LEU A 44 -14.52 1.81 1.13
N ALA A 45 -15.29 2.88 1.29
CA ALA A 45 -14.93 4.20 0.78
C ALA A 45 -13.67 4.74 1.48
N ILE A 46 -13.59 4.65 2.81
CA ILE A 46 -12.39 5.04 3.58
C ILE A 46 -11.18 4.20 3.16
N LEU A 47 -11.36 2.89 3.00
CA LEU A 47 -10.30 2.00 2.54
C LEU A 47 -9.81 2.42 1.15
N GLY A 48 -10.72 2.72 0.23
CA GLY A 48 -10.38 3.23 -1.10
C GLY A 48 -9.57 4.52 -1.02
N VAL A 49 -9.99 5.48 -0.20
CA VAL A 49 -9.25 6.72 0.04
C VAL A 49 -7.86 6.42 0.63
N ALA A 50 -7.76 5.52 1.59
CA ALA A 50 -6.48 5.14 2.20
C ALA A 50 -5.51 4.54 1.17
N VAL A 51 -5.99 3.69 0.27
CA VAL A 51 -5.18 3.12 -0.82
C VAL A 51 -4.72 4.22 -1.78
N LEU A 52 -5.59 5.15 -2.16
CA LEU A 52 -5.23 6.27 -3.03
C LEU A 52 -4.19 7.20 -2.37
N VAL A 53 -4.37 7.51 -1.08
CA VAL A 53 -3.41 8.32 -0.31
C VAL A 53 -2.07 7.60 -0.19
N ALA A 54 -2.08 6.30 0.06
CA ALA A 54 -0.85 5.50 0.08
C ALA A 54 -0.15 5.56 -1.28
N GLY A 55 -0.87 5.28 -2.38
CA GLY A 55 -0.33 5.37 -3.74
C GLY A 55 0.23 6.75 -4.09
N TRP A 56 -0.48 7.82 -3.70
CA TRP A 56 -0.05 9.19 -3.88
C TRP A 56 1.24 9.51 -3.10
N ASN A 57 1.31 9.09 -1.83
CA ASN A 57 2.50 9.28 -1.00
C ASN A 57 3.71 8.50 -1.54
N PHE A 58 3.50 7.26 -1.98
CA PHE A 58 4.55 6.49 -2.65
C PHE A 58 5.03 7.20 -3.92
N HIS A 59 4.11 7.66 -4.78
CA HIS A 59 4.46 8.38 -6.00
C HIS A 59 5.24 9.68 -5.71
N ARG A 60 4.76 10.47 -4.73
CA ARG A 60 5.39 11.71 -4.30
C ARG A 60 6.81 11.48 -3.77
N ARG A 61 7.01 10.45 -2.95
CA ARG A 61 8.33 10.12 -2.38
C ARG A 61 9.28 9.57 -3.45
N TYR A 62 8.77 8.72 -4.34
CA TYR A 62 9.54 8.12 -5.42
C TYR A 62 10.07 9.17 -6.41
N SER A 63 9.30 10.24 -6.68
CA SER A 63 9.73 11.34 -7.54
C SER A 63 11.04 12.02 -7.06
N ARG A 64 11.25 12.13 -5.75
CA ARG A 64 12.50 12.70 -5.20
C ARG A 64 13.67 11.73 -5.31
N PHE A 65 13.45 10.45 -5.00
CA PHE A 65 14.49 9.43 -5.14
C PHE A 65 14.96 9.31 -6.59
N ARG A 66 14.04 9.31 -7.56
CA ARG A 66 14.40 9.18 -8.96
C ARG A 66 15.36 10.26 -9.47
N ARG A 67 15.24 11.50 -8.97
CA ARG A 67 16.18 12.60 -9.31
C ARG A 67 17.58 12.36 -8.74
N ARG A 68 17.66 11.83 -7.52
CA ARG A 68 18.92 11.50 -6.84
C ARG A 68 19.58 10.28 -7.48
N THR A 69 18.78 9.27 -7.85
CA THR A 69 19.26 8.06 -8.55
C THR A 69 19.86 8.40 -9.91
N MET A 70 19.20 9.23 -10.73
CA MET A 70 19.75 9.65 -12.02
C MET A 70 21.11 10.36 -11.87
N PHE A 71 21.23 11.26 -10.89
CA PHE A 71 22.50 11.95 -10.63
C PHE A 71 23.60 10.99 -10.13
N ALA A 72 23.24 10.04 -9.27
CA ALA A 72 24.17 9.04 -8.74
C ALA A 72 24.65 8.06 -9.84
N GLU A 73 23.76 7.64 -10.75
CA GLU A 73 24.09 6.84 -11.93
C GLU A 73 25.09 7.57 -12.84
N ASP A 74 24.86 8.86 -13.11
CA ASP A 74 25.76 9.67 -13.95
C ASP A 74 27.16 9.86 -13.34
N HIS A 75 27.27 9.83 -12.00
CA HIS A 75 28.53 10.04 -11.27
C HIS A 75 29.17 8.74 -10.75
N GLY A 76 28.53 7.59 -10.96
CA GLY A 76 29.00 6.28 -10.49
C GLY A 76 28.97 6.10 -8.97
N ILE A 77 28.07 6.81 -8.27
CA ILE A 77 27.92 6.80 -6.81
C ILE A 77 26.76 5.86 -6.43
N ASP A 78 26.83 5.21 -5.27
CA ASP A 78 25.71 4.40 -4.75
C ASP A 78 24.47 5.31 -4.50
N PRO A 79 23.34 5.08 -5.18
CA PRO A 79 22.14 5.89 -5.01
C PRO A 79 21.50 5.82 -3.61
N PHE A 80 21.89 4.85 -2.76
CA PHE A 80 21.40 4.70 -1.40
C PHE A 80 22.27 5.39 -0.35
N ASP A 81 23.49 5.81 -0.71
CA ASP A 81 24.38 6.57 0.17
C ASP A 81 23.99 8.06 0.14
N GLU A 82 23.00 8.42 0.99
CA GLU A 82 22.46 9.78 1.05
C GLU A 82 23.57 10.84 1.28
N GLU A 83 24.62 10.52 2.04
CA GLU A 83 25.71 11.47 2.34
C GLU A 83 26.61 11.72 1.14
N ALA A 84 27.01 10.65 0.43
CA ALA A 84 27.85 10.76 -0.77
C ALA A 84 27.12 11.47 -1.92
N VAL A 85 25.84 11.15 -2.12
CA VAL A 85 25.00 11.80 -3.16
C VAL A 85 24.74 13.27 -2.82
N ASP A 86 24.47 13.59 -1.55
CA ASP A 86 24.26 14.98 -1.11
C ASP A 86 25.54 15.82 -1.24
N ALA A 87 26.72 15.25 -0.96
CA ALA A 87 28.01 15.91 -1.15
C ALA A 87 28.31 16.20 -2.64
N ALA A 88 28.10 15.21 -3.50
CA ALA A 88 28.28 15.37 -4.95
C ALA A 88 27.26 16.35 -5.56
N LEU A 89 26.01 16.34 -5.10
CA LEU A 89 24.99 17.33 -5.49
C LEU A 89 25.35 18.75 -5.04
N LYS A 90 26.02 18.90 -3.89
CA LYS A 90 26.50 20.18 -3.37
C LYS A 90 27.69 20.72 -4.14
N GLU A 91 28.62 19.84 -4.54
CA GLU A 91 29.74 20.18 -5.42
C GLU A 91 29.26 20.62 -6.81
N ALA A 92 28.25 19.92 -7.36
CA ALA A 92 27.62 20.27 -8.63
C ALA A 92 26.67 21.49 -8.55
N GLY A 93 26.46 22.08 -7.37
CA GLY A 93 25.55 23.22 -7.17
C GLY A 93 24.06 22.90 -7.39
N LEU A 94 23.69 21.63 -7.49
CA LEU A 94 22.32 21.14 -7.73
C LEU A 94 21.59 20.76 -6.44
N TYR A 95 22.20 21.01 -5.28
CA TYR A 95 21.67 20.61 -3.98
C TYR A 95 20.37 21.35 -3.61
N ASP A 96 19.28 20.59 -3.52
CA ASP A 96 17.97 21.11 -3.16
C ASP A 96 17.82 21.24 -1.63
N ASN A 97 18.04 22.46 -1.12
CA ASN A 97 17.92 22.80 0.31
C ASN A 97 16.48 22.83 0.86
N ARG A 98 15.46 22.44 0.07
CA ARG A 98 14.08 22.47 0.54
C ARG A 98 13.86 21.47 1.68
N LYS A 99 13.25 21.94 2.78
CA LYS A 99 12.91 21.11 3.96
C LYS A 99 12.31 19.75 3.53
N LYS A 100 12.85 18.67 4.10
CA LYS A 100 12.26 17.33 4.03
C LYS A 100 10.86 17.46 4.65
N SER A 101 9.82 17.40 3.82
CA SER A 101 8.42 17.37 4.28
C SER A 101 8.25 16.10 5.10
N ILE A 102 7.73 16.21 6.31
CA ILE A 102 7.40 15.06 7.19
C ILE A 102 6.18 14.27 6.69
N PHE A 103 5.53 14.76 5.63
CA PHE A 103 4.42 14.14 4.93
C PHE A 103 4.87 13.65 3.56
#